data_AF-A0A0F9U2G0-F1
#
_entry.id   AF-A0A0F9U2G0-F1
#
_cell.length_a   1.000
_cell.length_b   1.000
_cell.length_c   1.000
_cell.angle_alpha   90.00
_cell.angle_beta   90.00
_cell.angle_gamma   90.00
#
_symmetry.space_group_name_H-M   'P 1'
#
loop_
_entity.id
_entity.type
_entity.pdbx_description
1 polymer ?
#
loop_
_entity_poly.entity_id
_entity_poly.type
_entity_poly.pdbx_seq_one_letter_code
_entity_poly.pdbx_strand_id
1 'polypeptide(L)'
;MTPRDLRTEWLGTGSGVRLRWRVDLLATAMLTWTHVEVFSRANEAAPWVATGAPVLLVAGTNEYSLDHVAGTETTLYTVALWVAGPTVGDYASQVVGSGGGRYATVQDVRDEGIAAPEHDNARVRKMILKAEAWLERTTRRFFYPRELSLRFGGNGNRILPIHVPLIQIDSVETLSSDWPTDPSNDVALASVQVYNRHLTMGLASDDDRDNPRLILESGSYWPPGRQNIQLTGWFGYTELAPNEEPGETSSGSQVPLSRGDTPPDIKEVAMRLTIRRLPQAGDPDEEDFWTQRHRVSRWKTRDQEIQLLSPKSAGGIVGQFTGDPLIDNIVAQFSAPATGRMV
;
A
#
# COMPACT_ATOMS: atom_id res chain seq x y z
N MET A 1 -4.99 17.12 2.47
CA MET A 1 -4.96 17.33 3.93
C MET A 1 -6.04 16.44 4.53
N THR A 2 -5.76 15.16 4.72
CA THR A 2 -6.73 14.19 5.27
C THR A 2 -6.21 13.71 6.62
N PRO A 3 -7.08 13.44 7.60
CA PRO A 3 -6.69 12.74 8.82
C PRO A 3 -6.05 11.40 8.44
N ARG A 4 -4.85 11.12 8.97
CA ARG A 4 -4.08 9.88 8.74
C ARG A 4 -3.93 9.11 10.05
N ASP A 5 -3.44 7.89 9.94
CA ASP A 5 -3.12 7.03 11.09
C ASP A 5 -4.30 6.75 12.05
N LEU A 6 -5.52 6.55 11.53
CA LEU A 6 -6.62 6.10 12.39
C LEU A 6 -6.31 4.71 12.96
N ARG A 7 -6.21 4.63 14.28
CA ARG A 7 -5.95 3.45 15.09
C ARG A 7 -7.11 3.22 16.04
N THR A 8 -7.43 1.96 16.30
CA THR A 8 -8.45 1.52 17.25
C THR A 8 -7.78 0.81 18.42
N GLU A 9 -7.99 1.27 19.64
CA GLU A 9 -7.51 0.68 20.88
C GLU A 9 -8.72 0.27 21.74
N TRP A 10 -8.70 -0.92 22.32
CA TRP A 10 -9.83 -1.41 23.13
C TRP A 10 -9.82 -0.81 24.54
N LEU A 11 -10.99 -0.37 25.02
CA LEU A 11 -11.12 0.23 26.36
C LEU A 11 -11.10 -0.79 27.52
N GLY A 12 -10.85 -2.08 27.25
CA GLY A 12 -10.62 -3.12 28.26
C GLY A 12 -11.85 -3.59 29.06
N THR A 13 -12.96 -2.85 29.08
CA THR A 13 -14.13 -3.13 29.94
C THR A 13 -15.36 -3.72 29.21
N GLY A 14 -15.15 -4.46 28.12
CA GLY A 14 -16.18 -5.31 27.50
C GLY A 14 -17.09 -4.65 26.45
N SER A 15 -17.01 -3.33 26.25
CA SER A 15 -17.52 -2.65 25.06
C SER A 15 -16.87 -1.27 24.92
N GLY A 16 -16.56 -0.88 23.68
CA GLY A 16 -16.03 0.44 23.37
C GLY A 16 -14.59 0.45 22.85
N VAL A 17 -14.36 1.36 21.90
CA VAL A 17 -13.09 1.51 21.17
C VAL A 17 -12.61 2.95 21.31
N ARG A 18 -11.36 3.14 21.70
CA ARG A 18 -10.64 4.41 21.60
C ARG A 18 -10.04 4.54 20.21
N LEU A 19 -10.49 5.54 19.49
CA LEU A 19 -9.96 5.92 18.19
C LEU A 19 -8.85 6.93 18.42
N ARG A 20 -7.69 6.74 17.79
CA ARG A 20 -6.61 7.73 17.75
C ARG A 20 -6.27 8.04 16.32
N TRP A 21 -6.04 9.29 15.97
CA TRP A 21 -5.62 9.68 14.62
C TRP A 21 -4.73 10.91 14.66
N ARG A 22 -4.04 11.14 13.54
CA ARG A 22 -3.14 12.27 13.38
C ARG A 22 -3.62 13.18 12.24
N VAL A 23 -3.46 14.49 12.42
CA VAL A 23 -3.68 15.50 11.38
C VAL A 23 -2.33 16.07 10.97
N ASP A 24 -1.87 15.68 9.79
CA ASP A 24 -0.63 16.23 9.22
C ASP A 24 -0.85 17.64 8.69
N LEU A 25 0.21 18.45 8.74
CA LEU A 25 0.18 19.87 8.35
C LEU A 25 -0.95 20.65 9.05
N LEU A 26 -1.12 20.40 10.35
CA LEU A 26 -2.21 20.96 11.17
C LEU A 26 -2.35 22.48 11.01
N ALA A 27 -1.25 23.23 10.99
CA ALA A 27 -1.28 24.68 10.82
C ALA A 27 -1.99 25.10 9.51
N THR A 28 -1.76 24.35 8.44
CA THR A 28 -2.42 24.57 7.15
C THR A 28 -3.86 24.08 7.16
N ALA A 29 -4.13 22.96 7.84
CA ALA A 29 -5.48 22.43 7.99
C ALA A 29 -6.40 23.39 8.74
N MET A 30 -5.91 24.02 9.81
CA MET A 30 -6.66 24.98 10.62
C MET A 30 -7.01 26.29 9.89
N LEU A 31 -6.43 26.55 8.71
CA LEU A 31 -6.83 27.68 7.86
C LEU A 31 -8.21 27.47 7.23
N THR A 32 -8.57 26.21 6.98
CA THR A 32 -9.78 25.84 6.26
C THR A 32 -10.77 25.14 7.18
N TRP A 33 -10.31 24.30 8.12
CA TRP A 33 -11.16 23.47 8.97
C TRP A 33 -11.03 23.80 10.45
N THR A 34 -12.12 23.66 11.19
CA THR A 34 -12.15 23.98 12.63
C THR A 34 -12.25 22.74 13.49
N HIS A 35 -12.79 21.65 12.94
CA HIS A 35 -13.10 20.45 13.68
C HIS A 35 -12.72 19.20 12.89
N VAL A 36 -12.74 18.09 13.60
CA VAL A 36 -12.66 16.74 13.05
C VAL A 36 -13.89 15.98 13.52
N GLU A 37 -14.61 15.37 12.58
CA GLU A 37 -15.76 14.53 12.88
C GLU A 37 -15.44 13.07 12.56
N VAL A 38 -15.80 12.19 13.49
CA VAL A 38 -15.61 10.74 13.36
C VAL A 38 -16.94 10.14 12.92
N PHE A 39 -16.89 9.27 11.92
CA PHE A 39 -18.06 8.53 11.45
C PHE A 39 -17.83 7.04 11.69
N SER A 40 -18.90 6.34 12.04
CA SER A 40 -18.91 4.88 12.15
C SER A 40 -20.03 4.28 11.33
N ARG A 41 -19.90 3.00 10.99
CA ARG A 41 -20.98 2.19 10.42
C ARG A 41 -20.87 0.75 10.91
N ALA A 42 -22.03 0.11 11.12
CA ALA A 42 -22.10 -1.24 11.68
C ALA A 42 -21.57 -2.33 10.75
N ASN A 43 -21.64 -2.10 9.43
CA ASN A 43 -21.13 -3.00 8.39
C ASN A 43 -20.95 -2.23 7.07
N GLU A 44 -20.47 -2.90 6.03
CA GLU A 44 -20.19 -2.25 4.74
C GLU A 44 -21.42 -1.70 4.00
N ALA A 45 -22.61 -2.22 4.30
CA ALA A 45 -23.88 -1.80 3.67
C ALA A 45 -24.61 -0.71 4.46
N ALA A 46 -24.23 -0.48 5.73
CA ALA A 46 -24.83 0.54 6.58
C ALA A 46 -24.34 1.95 6.20
N PRO A 47 -25.20 2.98 6.33
CA PRO A 47 -24.79 4.37 6.14
C PRO A 47 -23.78 4.77 7.21
N TRP A 48 -22.92 5.74 6.87
CA TRP A 48 -22.04 6.38 7.84
C TRP A 48 -22.86 7.27 8.78
N VAL A 49 -22.63 7.13 10.08
CA VAL A 49 -23.29 7.90 11.13
C VAL A 49 -22.22 8.60 11.96
N ALA A 50 -22.42 9.90 12.21
CA ALA A 50 -21.55 10.68 13.08
C ALA A 50 -21.47 10.03 14.47
N THR A 51 -20.25 9.92 14.99
CA THR A 51 -19.93 9.18 16.21
C THR A 51 -19.26 10.12 17.21
N GLY A 52 -19.99 10.47 18.25
CA GLY A 52 -19.56 11.44 19.25
C GLY A 52 -19.72 12.89 18.78
N ALA A 53 -19.20 13.82 19.57
CA ALA A 53 -19.16 15.23 19.21
C ALA A 53 -17.93 15.52 18.33
N PRO A 54 -18.02 16.48 17.38
CA PRO A 54 -16.86 16.93 16.63
C PRO A 54 -15.73 17.39 17.56
N VAL A 55 -14.50 16.98 17.26
CA VAL A 55 -13.29 17.31 18.02
C VAL A 55 -12.69 18.60 17.45
N LEU A 56 -12.52 19.62 18.29
CA LEU A 56 -11.92 20.89 17.87
C LEU A 56 -10.43 20.70 17.53
N LEU A 57 -9.99 21.24 16.40
CA LEU A 57 -8.56 21.31 16.07
C LEU A 57 -7.87 22.35 16.95
N VAL A 58 -6.77 21.95 17.61
CA VAL A 58 -6.03 22.80 18.54
C VAL A 58 -4.59 22.93 18.08
N ALA A 59 -4.13 24.18 17.91
CA ALA A 59 -2.77 24.45 17.47
C ALA A 59 -1.74 23.81 18.43
N GLY A 60 -0.72 23.19 17.85
CA GLY A 60 0.35 22.51 18.59
C GLY A 60 0.08 21.04 18.95
N THR A 61 -1.13 20.52 18.67
CA THR A 61 -1.47 19.11 18.93
C THR A 61 -1.88 18.41 17.64
N ASN A 62 -1.02 17.52 17.13
CA ASN A 62 -1.30 16.80 15.89
C ASN A 62 -2.01 15.45 16.09
N GLU A 63 -2.09 14.96 17.33
CA GLU A 63 -2.70 13.67 17.68
C GLU A 63 -4.00 13.87 18.45
N TYR A 64 -5.06 13.18 18.03
CA TYR A 64 -6.40 13.32 18.55
C TYR A 64 -6.95 11.95 18.92
N SER A 65 -7.86 11.91 19.90
CA SER A 65 -8.51 10.66 20.30
C SER A 65 -9.99 10.85 20.64
N LEU A 66 -10.79 9.83 20.34
CA LEU A 66 -12.23 9.78 20.65
C LEU A 66 -12.63 8.39 21.12
N ASP A 67 -13.35 8.31 22.24
CA ASP A 67 -13.86 7.06 22.78
C ASP A 67 -15.27 6.79 22.24
N HIS A 68 -15.42 5.71 21.47
CA HIS A 68 -16.71 5.22 21.01
C HIS A 68 -17.19 4.05 21.86
N VAL A 69 -18.00 4.34 22.87
CA VAL A 69 -18.48 3.37 23.87
C VAL A 69 -19.32 2.24 23.26
N ALA A 70 -20.06 2.50 22.17
CA ALA A 70 -20.87 1.50 21.47
C ALA A 70 -20.09 0.72 20.37
N GLY A 71 -18.79 0.98 20.25
CA GLY A 71 -17.95 0.34 19.24
C GLY A 71 -17.78 -1.16 19.45
N THR A 72 -17.96 -1.92 18.37
CA THR A 72 -17.67 -3.36 18.30
C THR A 72 -16.53 -3.64 17.33
N GLU A 73 -16.00 -4.88 17.34
CA GLU A 73 -14.91 -5.31 16.44
C GLU A 73 -15.30 -5.22 14.95
N THR A 74 -16.59 -5.28 14.67
CA THR A 74 -17.15 -5.23 13.31
C THR A 74 -17.49 -3.80 12.86
N THR A 75 -17.39 -2.81 13.77
CA THR A 75 -17.72 -1.42 13.45
C THR A 75 -16.58 -0.81 12.62
N LEU A 76 -16.93 -0.27 11.46
CA LEU A 76 -15.99 0.43 10.59
C LEU A 76 -15.98 1.91 10.94
N TYR A 77 -14.80 2.53 10.95
CA TYR A 77 -14.60 3.93 11.29
C TYR A 77 -13.95 4.71 10.16
N THR A 78 -14.29 5.99 10.05
CA THR A 78 -13.59 6.97 9.22
C THR A 78 -13.59 8.33 9.90
N VAL A 79 -12.68 9.20 9.50
CA VAL A 79 -12.53 10.54 10.07
C VAL A 79 -12.54 11.55 8.94
N ALA A 80 -13.24 12.67 9.13
CA ALA A 80 -13.27 13.76 8.16
C ALA A 80 -12.96 15.09 8.85
N LEU A 81 -12.29 15.99 8.13
CA LEU A 81 -12.14 17.37 8.56
C LEU A 81 -13.45 18.11 8.29
N TRP A 82 -13.88 18.89 9.27
CA TRP A 82 -15.22 19.48 9.31
C TRP A 82 -15.13 20.99 9.55
N VAL A 83 -15.94 21.71 8.76
CA VAL A 83 -16.42 23.07 9.03
C VAL A 83 -17.93 22.96 9.07
N ALA A 84 -18.61 23.78 9.87
CA ALA A 84 -20.07 23.79 9.92
C ALA A 84 -20.68 23.96 8.49
N GLY A 85 -21.10 22.83 7.89
CA GLY A 85 -21.62 22.64 6.52
C GLY A 85 -20.52 22.46 5.44
N PRO A 86 -20.62 21.50 4.48
CA PRO A 86 -21.80 20.78 3.95
C PRO A 86 -21.80 19.23 4.17
N THR A 87 -22.75 18.53 3.55
CA THR A 87 -23.22 17.13 3.75
C THR A 87 -22.21 15.99 3.47
N VAL A 88 -22.48 14.85 4.12
CA VAL A 88 -21.83 13.51 4.19
C VAL A 88 -21.26 12.91 2.87
N GLY A 89 -21.47 13.53 1.72
CA GLY A 89 -21.09 13.01 0.40
C GLY A 89 -19.63 13.23 -0.02
N ASP A 90 -18.91 14.20 0.56
CA ASP A 90 -17.68 14.72 -0.07
C ASP A 90 -16.36 13.99 0.30
N TYR A 91 -16.34 13.04 1.25
CA TYR A 91 -15.06 12.54 1.80
C TYR A 91 -14.90 11.01 1.90
N ALA A 92 -15.66 10.22 1.15
CA ALA A 92 -15.70 8.75 1.30
C ALA A 92 -14.61 7.94 0.55
N SER A 93 -13.39 8.47 0.38
CA SER A 93 -12.25 7.67 -0.04
C SER A 93 -11.03 7.92 0.83
N GLN A 94 -10.72 6.94 1.68
CA GLN A 94 -9.42 6.81 2.32
C GLN A 94 -8.30 7.00 1.29
N VAL A 95 -7.41 7.95 1.55
CA VAL A 95 -6.13 8.11 0.87
C VAL A 95 -5.04 8.10 1.95
N VAL A 96 -4.31 6.97 1.98
CA VAL A 96 -2.99 6.65 2.57
C VAL A 96 -2.71 7.13 4.00
N GLY A 97 -2.37 6.19 4.91
CA GLY A 97 -1.81 6.53 6.22
C GLY A 97 -1.80 5.41 7.26
N SER A 98 -2.87 4.61 7.40
CA SER A 98 -2.88 3.41 8.24
C SER A 98 -3.59 2.24 7.56
N GLY A 99 -2.88 1.12 7.42
CA GLY A 99 -3.46 -0.23 7.38
C GLY A 99 -4.29 -0.70 6.18
N GLY A 100 -4.64 0.14 5.20
CA GLY A 100 -5.49 -0.30 4.08
C GLY A 100 -5.51 0.61 2.84
N GLY A 101 -4.36 1.16 2.47
CA GLY A 101 -4.25 2.06 1.31
C GLY A 101 -4.69 1.39 0.00
N ARG A 102 -5.49 2.09 -0.79
CA ARG A 102 -5.83 1.71 -2.18
C ARG A 102 -4.86 2.41 -3.14
N TYR A 103 -4.54 1.76 -4.26
CA TYR A 103 -3.77 2.38 -5.36
C TYR A 103 -4.59 3.44 -6.08
N ALA A 104 -5.90 3.20 -6.24
CA ALA A 104 -6.83 4.11 -6.88
C ALA A 104 -8.09 4.29 -6.03
N THR A 105 -8.65 5.49 -6.06
CA THR A 105 -9.91 5.81 -5.41
C THR A 105 -11.07 5.72 -6.38
N VAL A 106 -12.30 5.73 -5.85
CA VAL A 106 -13.49 5.86 -6.70
C VAL A 106 -13.47 7.19 -7.43
N GLN A 107 -13.02 8.26 -6.76
CA GLN A 107 -12.95 9.59 -7.37
C GLN A 107 -12.02 9.62 -8.57
N ASP A 108 -10.83 8.99 -8.45
CA ASP A 108 -9.91 8.91 -9.59
C ASP A 108 -10.56 8.23 -10.80
N VAL A 109 -11.38 7.20 -10.59
CA VAL A 109 -12.14 6.53 -11.67
C VAL A 109 -13.28 7.40 -12.21
N ARG A 110 -13.87 8.29 -11.39
CA ARG A 110 -14.87 9.27 -11.84
C ARG A 110 -14.25 10.37 -12.69
N ASP A 111 -13.06 10.82 -12.31
CA ASP A 111 -12.32 11.87 -13.01
C ASP A 111 -11.93 11.43 -14.43
N GLU A 112 -11.77 10.12 -14.66
CA GLU A 112 -11.59 9.49 -15.98
C GLU A 112 -12.88 9.45 -16.84
N GLY A 113 -14.01 9.95 -16.34
CA GLY A 113 -15.26 10.10 -17.09
C GLY A 113 -16.31 9.00 -16.87
N ILE A 114 -16.13 8.10 -15.91
CA ILE A 114 -17.13 7.08 -15.57
C ILE A 114 -18.24 7.69 -14.71
N ALA A 115 -19.43 7.89 -15.28
CA ALA A 115 -20.52 8.56 -14.59
C ALA A 115 -21.15 7.71 -13.46
N ALA A 116 -21.52 8.35 -12.36
CA ALA A 116 -22.23 7.72 -11.24
C ALA A 116 -23.49 6.89 -11.62
N PRO A 117 -24.36 7.34 -12.56
CA PRO A 117 -25.55 6.56 -12.94
C PRO A 117 -25.25 5.24 -13.67
N GLU A 118 -24.09 5.09 -14.31
CA GLU A 118 -23.74 3.89 -15.10
C GLU A 118 -23.19 2.76 -14.22
N HIS A 119 -22.45 3.13 -13.18
CA HIS A 119 -21.84 2.19 -12.25
C HIS A 119 -21.90 2.72 -10.83
N ASP A 120 -22.55 1.98 -9.92
CA ASP A 120 -22.57 2.31 -8.50
C ASP A 120 -21.15 2.28 -7.88
N ASN A 121 -20.92 3.11 -6.86
CA ASN A 121 -19.68 3.21 -6.12
C ASN A 121 -19.25 1.87 -5.51
N ALA A 122 -20.20 1.03 -5.06
CA ALA A 122 -19.87 -0.29 -4.53
C ALA A 122 -19.26 -1.20 -5.60
N ARG A 123 -19.79 -1.13 -6.84
CA ARG A 123 -19.27 -1.89 -7.99
C ARG A 123 -17.88 -1.41 -8.38
N VAL A 124 -17.67 -0.10 -8.48
CA VAL A 124 -16.36 0.48 -8.80
C VAL A 124 -15.32 0.05 -7.76
N ARG A 125 -15.65 0.15 -6.46
CA ARG A 125 -14.77 -0.30 -5.37
C ARG A 125 -14.40 -1.77 -5.48
N LYS A 126 -15.34 -2.64 -5.85
CA LYS A 126 -15.09 -4.07 -6.04
C LYS A 126 -14.13 -4.33 -7.20
N MET A 127 -14.22 -3.55 -8.28
CA MET A 127 -13.31 -3.69 -9.42
C MET A 127 -11.91 -3.17 -9.12
N ILE A 128 -11.79 -2.08 -8.35
CA ILE A 128 -10.52 -1.58 -7.82
C ILE A 128 -9.82 -2.69 -7.03
N LEU A 129 -10.48 -3.29 -6.04
CA LEU A 129 -9.89 -4.37 -5.22
C LEU A 129 -9.41 -5.55 -6.06
N LYS A 130 -10.17 -5.92 -7.10
CA LYS A 130 -9.74 -6.98 -8.02
C LYS A 130 -8.51 -6.56 -8.83
N ALA A 131 -8.45 -5.32 -9.29
CA ALA A 131 -7.33 -4.78 -10.08
C ALA A 131 -6.05 -4.75 -9.23
N GLU A 132 -6.14 -4.23 -8.01
CA GLU A 132 -5.04 -4.19 -7.03
C GLU A 132 -4.53 -5.59 -6.70
N ALA A 133 -5.43 -6.52 -6.35
CA ALA A 133 -5.04 -7.91 -6.06
C ALA A 133 -4.41 -8.62 -7.27
N TRP A 134 -4.77 -8.23 -8.49
CA TRP A 134 -4.13 -8.74 -9.69
C TRP A 134 -2.73 -8.15 -9.87
N LEU A 135 -2.56 -6.85 -9.64
CA LEU A 135 -1.25 -6.18 -9.69
C LEU A 135 -0.28 -6.77 -8.67
N GLU A 136 -0.72 -6.92 -7.42
CA GLU A 136 0.12 -7.49 -6.36
C GLU A 136 0.55 -8.92 -6.68
N ARG A 137 -0.37 -9.75 -7.18
CA ARG A 137 -0.05 -11.12 -7.58
C ARG A 137 0.93 -11.18 -8.75
N THR A 138 0.79 -10.28 -9.72
CA THR A 138 1.58 -10.30 -10.96
C THR A 138 2.98 -9.74 -10.73
N THR A 139 3.07 -8.62 -10.01
CA THR A 139 4.34 -7.95 -9.68
C THR A 139 5.06 -8.57 -8.50
N ARG A 140 4.34 -9.32 -7.64
CA ARG A 140 4.79 -9.83 -6.33
C ARG A 140 5.26 -8.72 -5.38
N ARG A 141 4.76 -7.51 -5.58
CA ARG A 141 5.03 -6.33 -4.76
C ARG A 141 3.72 -5.70 -4.33
N PHE A 142 3.77 -4.89 -3.28
CA PHE A 142 2.68 -4.02 -2.89
C PHE A 142 3.18 -2.58 -2.91
N PHE A 143 2.35 -1.66 -3.40
CA PHE A 143 2.74 -0.29 -3.76
C PHE A 143 2.20 0.78 -2.80
N TYR A 144 1.87 0.37 -1.58
CA TYR A 144 1.47 1.27 -0.50
C TYR A 144 2.22 0.88 0.77
N PRO A 145 2.48 1.84 1.68
CA PRO A 145 3.21 1.56 2.90
C PRO A 145 2.39 0.65 3.82
N ARG A 146 2.98 -0.48 4.23
CA ARG A 146 2.41 -1.43 5.20
C ARG A 146 3.36 -1.61 6.36
N GLU A 147 2.83 -1.49 7.56
CA GLU A 147 3.53 -1.91 8.78
C GLU A 147 3.48 -3.44 8.85
N LEU A 148 4.66 -4.08 8.87
CA LEU A 148 4.77 -5.54 8.91
C LEU A 148 5.85 -5.94 9.93
N SER A 149 5.65 -7.09 10.56
CA SER A 149 6.71 -7.84 11.22
C SER A 149 7.04 -9.07 10.38
N LEU A 150 8.23 -9.08 9.79
CA LEU A 150 8.70 -10.13 8.89
C LEU A 150 9.87 -10.89 9.52
N ARG A 151 9.92 -12.19 9.29
CA ARG A 151 11.00 -13.06 9.79
C ARG A 151 11.92 -13.51 8.66
N PHE A 152 13.22 -13.38 8.89
CA PHE A 152 14.27 -13.71 7.95
C PHE A 152 15.25 -14.71 8.58
N GLY A 153 15.89 -15.52 7.73
CA GLY A 153 17.00 -16.36 8.15
C GLY A 153 18.31 -15.61 8.00
N GLY A 154 19.10 -15.55 9.07
CA GLY A 154 20.46 -15.05 8.99
C GLY A 154 21.37 -16.05 8.27
N ASN A 155 22.36 -15.51 7.55
CA ASN A 155 23.25 -16.26 6.66
C ASN A 155 24.70 -16.33 7.16
N GLY A 156 24.98 -15.85 8.38
CA GLY A 156 26.36 -15.73 8.90
C GLY A 156 27.19 -14.61 8.25
N ASN A 157 26.61 -13.85 7.31
CA ASN A 157 27.28 -12.73 6.66
C ASN A 157 26.87 -11.41 7.32
N ARG A 158 27.58 -10.34 6.95
CA ARG A 158 27.26 -8.97 7.35
C ARG A 158 26.03 -8.40 6.64
N ILE A 159 25.70 -8.97 5.47
CA ILE A 159 24.61 -8.50 4.60
C ILE A 159 23.42 -9.44 4.73
N LEU A 160 22.28 -8.90 5.15
CA LEU A 160 20.99 -9.58 5.13
C LEU A 160 20.20 -9.09 3.92
N PRO A 161 20.05 -9.91 2.86
CA PRO A 161 19.19 -9.57 1.74
C PRO A 161 17.72 -9.61 2.18
N ILE A 162 16.95 -8.61 1.78
CA ILE A 162 15.51 -8.52 2.01
C ILE A 162 14.82 -8.70 0.65
N HIS A 163 13.68 -9.37 0.63
CA HIS A 163 12.92 -9.63 -0.60
C HIS A 163 11.71 -8.70 -0.78
N VAL A 164 11.47 -7.84 0.21
CA VAL A 164 10.38 -6.86 0.24
C VAL A 164 11.00 -5.47 0.24
N PRO A 165 10.50 -4.53 -0.59
CA PRO A 165 10.93 -3.14 -0.55
C PRO A 165 10.76 -2.56 0.86
N LEU A 166 11.83 -1.99 1.37
CA LEU A 166 11.91 -1.47 2.73
C LEU A 166 11.69 0.04 2.70
N ILE A 167 10.86 0.56 3.61
CA ILE A 167 10.63 2.00 3.78
C ILE A 167 11.37 2.49 5.03
N GLN A 168 11.10 1.84 6.16
CA GLN A 168 11.66 2.18 7.47
C GLN A 168 11.73 0.92 8.34
N ILE A 169 12.74 0.84 9.21
CA ILE A 169 12.80 -0.18 10.26
C ILE A 169 12.59 0.48 11.61
N ASP A 170 11.71 -0.10 12.40
CA ASP A 170 11.39 0.33 13.76
C ASP A 170 12.07 -0.56 14.81
N SER A 171 12.24 -1.86 14.53
CA SER A 171 13.03 -2.76 15.38
C SER A 171 13.66 -3.92 14.60
N VAL A 172 14.80 -4.39 15.12
CA VAL A 172 15.50 -5.60 14.66
C VAL A 172 15.80 -6.47 15.87
N GLU A 173 15.28 -7.70 15.86
CA GLU A 173 15.40 -8.65 16.96
C GLU A 173 16.01 -9.96 16.45
N THR A 174 17.00 -10.50 17.14
CA THR A 174 17.52 -11.85 16.86
C THR A 174 16.81 -12.88 17.73
N LEU A 175 15.91 -13.66 17.15
CA LEU A 175 15.20 -14.73 17.84
C LEU A 175 16.18 -15.90 18.11
N SER A 176 16.77 -15.94 19.30
CA SER A 176 17.49 -17.11 19.79
C SER A 176 16.49 -18.24 20.12
N SER A 177 16.84 -19.48 19.77
CA SER A 177 16.02 -20.67 20.07
C SER A 177 15.81 -20.91 21.55
N ASP A 178 16.73 -20.40 22.38
CA ASP A 178 16.76 -20.71 23.80
C ASP A 178 15.85 -19.75 24.59
N TRP A 179 15.73 -18.49 24.16
CA TRP A 179 14.92 -17.45 24.81
C TRP A 179 14.47 -16.36 23.81
N PRO A 180 13.32 -16.52 23.13
CA PRO A 180 12.85 -15.61 22.06
C PRO A 180 12.51 -14.19 22.51
N THR A 181 12.39 -13.95 23.81
CA THR A 181 11.92 -12.70 24.44
C THR A 181 12.98 -12.03 25.32
N ASP A 182 14.25 -12.44 25.22
CA ASP A 182 15.32 -11.75 25.95
C ASP A 182 15.63 -10.39 25.27
N PRO A 183 15.48 -9.25 25.94
CA PRO A 183 15.84 -7.93 25.40
C PRO A 183 17.33 -7.80 25.05
N SER A 184 18.19 -8.74 25.46
CA SER A 184 19.58 -8.82 25.00
C SER A 184 19.72 -9.22 23.51
N ASN A 185 18.64 -9.66 22.89
CA ASN A 185 18.55 -10.01 21.47
C ASN A 185 18.24 -8.81 20.54
N ASP A 186 18.04 -7.63 21.11
CA ASP A 186 17.76 -6.43 20.32
C ASP A 186 19.04 -5.95 19.63
N VAL A 187 19.00 -5.87 18.31
CA VAL A 187 20.09 -5.28 17.53
C VAL A 187 19.85 -3.77 17.50
N ALA A 188 20.74 -3.01 18.12
CA ALA A 188 20.65 -1.56 18.14
C ALA A 188 20.60 -1.02 16.69
N LEU A 189 19.54 -0.28 16.35
CA LEU A 189 19.33 0.26 14.99
C LEU A 189 20.49 1.13 14.51
N ALA A 190 21.18 1.82 15.43
CA ALA A 190 22.37 2.61 15.11
C ALA A 190 23.49 1.76 14.47
N SER A 191 23.56 0.46 14.77
CA SER A 191 24.52 -0.48 14.20
C SER A 191 24.05 -1.14 12.89
N VAL A 192 22.84 -0.82 12.43
CA VAL A 192 22.22 -1.38 11.22
C VAL A 192 22.15 -0.29 10.16
N GLN A 193 22.90 -0.46 9.08
CA GLN A 193 22.78 0.38 7.89
C GLN A 193 21.66 -0.16 7.00
N VAL A 194 20.57 0.61 6.90
CA VAL A 194 19.46 0.35 6.00
C VAL A 194 19.76 0.90 4.61
N TYR A 195 19.78 0.03 3.60
CA TYR A 195 19.85 0.47 2.20
C TYR A 195 18.45 0.74 1.67
N ASN A 196 18.00 1.97 1.91
CA ASN A 196 16.79 2.54 1.35
C ASN A 196 16.99 4.04 1.00
N ARG A 197 17.82 4.32 -0.01
CA ARG A 197 18.28 5.69 -0.29
C ARG A 197 17.23 6.60 -0.94
N HIS A 198 16.16 6.04 -1.53
CA HIS A 198 15.20 6.85 -2.29
C HIS A 198 14.34 7.78 -1.40
N LEU A 199 13.86 7.33 -0.24
CA LEU A 199 13.05 8.17 0.69
C LEU A 199 13.89 9.00 1.66
N THR A 200 15.06 8.49 2.04
CA THR A 200 15.91 9.12 3.07
C THR A 200 16.90 10.13 2.49
N MET A 201 17.37 9.93 1.25
CA MET A 201 18.39 10.79 0.62
C MET A 201 17.92 11.39 -0.70
N GLY A 202 16.68 11.11 -1.14
CA GLY A 202 16.17 11.58 -2.43
C GLY A 202 16.97 11.09 -3.64
N LEU A 203 17.82 10.07 -3.45
CA LEU A 203 18.67 9.52 -4.49
C LEU A 203 17.82 8.64 -5.39
N ALA A 204 17.27 9.24 -6.45
CA ALA A 204 16.58 8.52 -7.53
C ALA A 204 17.56 7.80 -8.48
N SER A 205 18.86 8.14 -8.41
CA SER A 205 19.94 7.45 -9.15
C SER A 205 20.72 6.54 -8.18
N ASP A 206 20.90 5.28 -8.59
CA ASP A 206 21.08 4.08 -7.76
C ASP A 206 19.88 3.75 -6.86
N ASP A 207 18.76 3.39 -7.49
CA ASP A 207 17.56 2.89 -6.82
C ASP A 207 17.79 1.50 -6.19
N ASP A 208 17.95 1.45 -4.87
CA ASP A 208 18.14 0.20 -4.12
C ASP A 208 16.84 -0.58 -3.88
N ARG A 209 15.66 -0.10 -4.33
CA ARG A 209 14.38 -0.79 -4.11
C ARG A 209 14.34 -2.20 -4.72
N ASP A 210 15.16 -2.46 -5.74
CA ASP A 210 15.29 -3.78 -6.37
C ASP A 210 16.26 -4.72 -5.67
N ASN A 211 17.07 -4.22 -4.74
CA ASN A 211 17.98 -5.01 -3.93
C ASN A 211 18.04 -4.50 -2.46
N PRO A 212 16.91 -4.52 -1.73
CA PRO A 212 16.85 -4.02 -0.37
C PRO A 212 17.68 -4.93 0.54
N ARG A 213 18.51 -4.33 1.38
CA ARG A 213 19.46 -5.07 2.23
C ARG A 213 19.76 -4.31 3.52
N LEU A 214 20.10 -5.06 4.56
CA LEU A 214 20.65 -4.53 5.80
C LEU A 214 22.10 -4.93 5.94
N ILE A 215 22.93 -3.98 6.34
CA ILE A 215 24.34 -4.21 6.58
C ILE A 215 24.63 -3.83 8.03
N LEU A 216 25.12 -4.77 8.84
CA LEU A 216 25.58 -4.45 10.20
C LEU A 216 26.87 -3.63 10.15
N GLU A 217 27.25 -2.96 11.22
CA GLU A 217 28.58 -2.32 11.32
C GLU A 217 29.74 -3.34 11.21
N SER A 218 30.95 -2.81 10.95
CA SER A 218 32.13 -3.64 10.73
C SER A 218 32.47 -4.48 11.97
N GLY A 219 32.55 -5.81 11.80
CA GLY A 219 32.85 -6.75 12.88
C GLY A 219 31.64 -7.53 13.41
N SER A 220 30.43 -7.12 13.04
CA SER A 220 29.18 -7.81 13.41
C SER A 220 28.63 -8.63 12.23
N TYR A 221 27.99 -9.76 12.54
CA TYR A 221 27.44 -10.70 11.56
C TYR A 221 26.02 -11.11 11.95
N TRP A 222 25.17 -11.32 10.95
CA TRP A 222 23.85 -11.87 11.19
C TRP A 222 23.96 -13.32 11.66
N PRO A 223 23.36 -13.69 12.80
CA PRO A 223 23.50 -15.05 13.33
C PRO A 223 22.92 -16.05 12.31
N PRO A 224 23.64 -17.13 11.96
CA PRO A 224 23.13 -18.11 11.01
C PRO A 224 21.91 -18.82 11.61
N GLY A 225 20.82 -18.90 10.85
CA GLY A 225 19.59 -19.55 11.32
C GLY A 225 18.44 -19.39 10.34
N ARG A 226 17.34 -20.10 10.61
CA ARG A 226 16.10 -19.97 9.83
C ARG A 226 15.11 -19.16 10.65
N GLN A 227 14.56 -18.10 10.05
CA GLN A 227 13.55 -17.24 10.69
C GLN A 227 13.97 -16.73 12.08
N ASN A 228 15.28 -16.56 12.30
CA ASN A 228 15.89 -16.17 13.56
C ASN A 228 16.14 -14.66 13.65
N ILE A 229 15.69 -13.90 12.65
CA ILE A 229 15.76 -12.43 12.65
C ILE A 229 14.35 -11.92 12.40
N GLN A 230 13.83 -11.12 13.32
CA GLN A 230 12.54 -10.45 13.18
C GLN A 230 12.79 -8.98 12.89
N LEU A 231 12.25 -8.50 11.77
CA LEU A 231 12.27 -7.10 11.39
C LEU A 231 10.85 -6.56 11.53
N THR A 232 10.69 -5.48 12.29
CA THR A 232 9.43 -4.74 12.37
C THR A 232 9.65 -3.36 11.79
N GLY A 233 8.72 -2.93 10.93
CA GLY A 233 8.79 -1.61 10.33
C GLY A 233 7.81 -1.44 9.18
N TRP A 234 8.09 -0.44 8.35
CA TRP A 234 7.31 -0.11 7.17
C TRP A 234 7.96 -0.66 5.93
N PHE A 235 7.14 -1.30 5.11
CA PHE A 235 7.53 -1.92 3.86
C PHE A 235 6.58 -1.45 2.75
N GLY A 236 7.02 -1.56 1.51
CA GLY A 236 6.23 -1.20 0.34
C GLY A 236 7.07 -0.53 -0.75
N TYR A 237 6.66 -0.73 -1.99
CA TYR A 237 7.26 -0.05 -3.14
C TYR A 237 6.56 1.30 -3.32
N THR A 238 7.11 2.33 -2.70
CA THR A 238 6.55 3.69 -2.76
C THR A 238 7.48 4.65 -3.48
N GLU A 239 6.95 5.81 -3.84
CA GLU A 239 7.68 6.93 -4.41
C GLU A 239 7.50 8.19 -3.55
N LEU A 240 8.50 9.06 -3.57
CA LEU A 240 8.39 10.37 -2.95
C LEU A 240 7.38 11.20 -3.75
N ALA A 241 6.46 11.90 -3.08
CA ALA A 241 5.52 12.75 -3.79
C ALA A 241 6.27 13.89 -4.53
N PRO A 242 5.77 14.39 -5.68
CA PRO A 242 6.46 15.39 -6.50
C PRO A 242 6.84 16.70 -5.78
N ASN A 243 6.20 16.99 -4.65
CA ASN A 243 6.39 18.21 -3.86
C ASN A 243 6.93 17.92 -2.46
N GLU A 244 7.41 16.70 -2.24
CA GLU A 244 7.95 16.28 -0.96
C GLU A 244 9.47 16.32 -1.04
N GLU A 245 10.11 16.98 -0.08
CA GLU A 245 11.56 16.96 0.02
C GLU A 245 12.00 15.72 0.81
N PRO A 246 13.10 15.06 0.40
CA PRO A 246 13.66 13.98 1.19
C PRO A 246 14.01 14.50 2.59
N GLY A 247 13.72 13.71 3.61
CA GLY A 247 14.06 14.08 4.98
C GLY A 247 15.56 14.02 5.21
N GLU A 248 16.23 15.16 5.29
CA GLU A 248 17.58 15.20 5.86
C GLU A 248 17.48 15.04 7.38
N THR A 249 17.99 13.91 7.89
CA THR A 249 18.18 13.76 9.33
C THR A 249 19.59 14.21 9.71
N SER A 250 19.66 15.27 10.51
CA SER A 250 20.89 15.85 11.05
C SER A 250 21.70 14.94 11.98
N SER A 251 21.33 13.65 12.09
CA SER A 251 21.91 12.68 13.03
C SER A 251 21.95 11.23 12.50
N GLY A 252 21.69 10.99 11.21
CA GLY A 252 21.64 9.62 10.67
C GLY A 252 20.42 8.80 11.13
N SER A 253 19.37 9.46 11.64
CA SER A 253 18.09 8.82 11.92
C SER A 253 17.44 8.37 10.60
N GLN A 254 17.09 7.09 10.48
CA GLN A 254 16.63 6.47 9.24
C GLN A 254 15.12 6.66 8.97
N VAL A 255 14.50 7.64 9.62
CA VAL A 255 13.05 7.86 9.58
C VAL A 255 12.74 8.89 8.49
N PRO A 256 12.10 8.50 7.36
CA PRO A 256 11.73 9.44 6.33
C PRO A 256 10.59 10.35 6.82
N LEU A 257 10.53 11.60 6.31
CA LEU A 257 9.45 12.55 6.63
C LEU A 257 8.08 12.05 6.17
N SER A 258 8.06 11.15 5.17
CA SER A 258 6.89 10.50 4.63
C SER A 258 7.19 9.06 4.25
N ARG A 259 6.17 8.22 4.32
CA ARG A 259 6.24 6.80 3.96
C ARG A 259 6.13 6.58 2.44
N GLY A 260 6.04 7.66 1.67
CA GLY A 260 5.88 7.66 0.23
C GLY A 260 4.45 7.33 -0.21
N ASP A 261 4.16 7.69 -1.45
CA ASP A 261 2.90 7.43 -2.14
C ASP A 261 3.05 6.30 -3.17
N THR A 262 1.92 5.81 -3.66
CA THR A 262 1.91 4.84 -4.76
C THR A 262 2.48 5.48 -6.03
N PRO A 263 3.39 4.81 -6.74
CA PRO A 263 3.92 5.32 -8.01
C PRO A 263 2.78 5.71 -8.97
N PRO A 264 2.85 6.87 -9.63
CA PRO A 264 1.76 7.37 -10.46
C PRO A 264 1.45 6.41 -11.61
N ASP A 265 2.47 5.76 -12.18
CA ASP A 265 2.32 4.75 -13.23
C ASP A 265 1.51 3.53 -12.76
N ILE A 266 1.73 3.09 -11.51
CA ILE A 266 0.98 1.98 -10.93
C ILE A 266 -0.46 2.40 -10.63
N LYS A 267 -0.68 3.62 -10.15
CA LYS A 267 -2.02 4.19 -9.98
C LYS A 267 -2.76 4.20 -11.32
N GLU A 268 -2.13 4.68 -12.38
CA GLU A 268 -2.70 4.69 -13.74
C GLU A 268 -3.06 3.28 -14.21
N VAL A 269 -2.18 2.30 -14.04
CA VAL A 269 -2.47 0.91 -14.39
C VAL A 269 -3.64 0.36 -13.56
N ALA A 270 -3.70 0.65 -12.26
CA ALA A 270 -4.80 0.21 -11.40
C ALA A 270 -6.14 0.81 -11.87
N MET A 271 -6.15 2.09 -12.27
CA MET A 271 -7.33 2.75 -12.85
C MET A 271 -7.74 2.11 -14.18
N ARG A 272 -6.82 1.96 -15.13
CA ARG A 272 -7.08 1.34 -16.45
C ARG A 272 -7.61 -0.09 -16.31
N LEU A 273 -7.02 -0.89 -15.42
CA LEU A 273 -7.50 -2.24 -15.11
C LEU A 273 -8.88 -2.25 -14.46
N THR A 274 -9.17 -1.25 -13.63
CA THR A 274 -10.50 -1.08 -13.03
C THR A 274 -11.52 -0.78 -14.11
N ILE A 275 -11.28 0.24 -14.93
CA ILE A 275 -12.18 0.67 -16.02
C ILE A 275 -12.44 -0.49 -16.97
N ARG A 276 -11.40 -1.25 -17.36
CA ARG A 276 -11.53 -2.44 -18.20
C ARG A 276 -12.40 -3.55 -17.59
N ARG A 277 -12.57 -3.58 -16.28
CA ARG A 277 -13.35 -4.61 -15.55
C ARG A 277 -14.73 -4.11 -15.11
N LEU A 278 -15.03 -2.83 -15.29
CA LEU A 278 -16.33 -2.25 -14.98
C LEU A 278 -17.51 -2.76 -15.83
N PRO A 279 -17.34 -3.08 -17.12
CA PRO A 279 -18.50 -3.34 -17.98
C PRO A 279 -19.39 -4.50 -17.55
N GLN A 280 -20.63 -4.52 -18.05
CA GLN A 280 -21.68 -5.45 -17.60
C GLN A 280 -21.47 -6.84 -18.21
N ALA A 281 -21.49 -7.86 -17.36
CA ALA A 281 -21.46 -9.28 -17.74
C ALA A 281 -22.68 -9.75 -18.57
N GLY A 282 -23.46 -8.84 -19.13
CA GLY A 282 -24.58 -9.10 -20.04
C GLY A 282 -24.51 -8.30 -21.34
N ASP A 283 -23.38 -7.64 -21.63
CA ASP A 283 -23.14 -7.01 -22.92
C ASP A 283 -22.57 -8.06 -23.91
N PRO A 284 -23.32 -8.47 -24.94
CA PRO A 284 -22.91 -9.52 -25.87
C PRO A 284 -21.65 -9.18 -26.66
N ASP A 285 -21.38 -7.90 -26.92
CA ASP A 285 -20.15 -7.46 -27.62
C ASP A 285 -18.90 -7.63 -26.73
N GLU A 286 -19.08 -7.71 -25.41
CA GLU A 286 -18.01 -7.88 -24.44
C GLU A 286 -17.80 -9.32 -23.99
N GLU A 287 -18.84 -10.16 -23.98
CA GLU A 287 -18.65 -11.60 -23.91
C GLU A 287 -17.71 -12.05 -25.02
N ASP A 288 -17.83 -11.49 -26.23
CA ASP A 288 -16.88 -11.72 -27.32
C ASP A 288 -15.45 -11.24 -26.97
N PHE A 289 -15.28 -10.08 -26.34
CA PHE A 289 -13.97 -9.59 -25.89
C PHE A 289 -13.33 -10.50 -24.81
N TRP A 290 -14.12 -10.97 -23.83
CA TRP A 290 -13.65 -11.88 -22.77
C TRP A 290 -13.42 -13.31 -23.29
N THR A 291 -14.24 -13.78 -24.23
CA THR A 291 -14.08 -15.09 -24.88
C THR A 291 -12.89 -15.10 -25.83
N GLN A 292 -12.58 -13.96 -26.48
CA GLN A 292 -11.38 -13.77 -27.29
C GLN A 292 -10.07 -13.84 -26.48
N ARG A 293 -10.11 -13.71 -25.15
CA ARG A 293 -8.95 -13.90 -24.25
C ARG A 293 -8.39 -15.33 -24.28
N HIS A 294 -9.21 -16.30 -24.69
CA HIS A 294 -8.83 -17.70 -24.88
C HIS A 294 -8.53 -18.06 -26.34
N ARG A 295 -8.29 -17.07 -27.23
CA ARG A 295 -7.95 -17.34 -28.63
C ARG A 295 -6.78 -18.30 -28.73
N VAL A 296 -7.01 -19.42 -29.40
CA VAL A 296 -5.99 -20.40 -29.74
C VAL A 296 -5.02 -19.75 -30.73
N SER A 297 -3.88 -19.27 -30.22
CA SER A 297 -2.87 -18.58 -31.01
C SER A 297 -2.12 -19.50 -31.98
N ARG A 298 -2.30 -20.82 -31.84
CA ARG A 298 -1.58 -21.85 -32.58
C ARG A 298 -2.42 -23.11 -32.71
N TRP A 299 -2.74 -23.48 -33.94
CA TRP A 299 -3.28 -24.79 -34.26
C TRP A 299 -2.16 -25.63 -34.86
N LYS A 300 -1.87 -26.78 -34.25
CA LYS A 300 -0.87 -27.73 -34.74
C LYS A 300 -1.54 -29.08 -34.98
N THR A 301 -1.54 -29.52 -36.23
CA THR A 301 -1.78 -30.92 -36.60
C THR A 301 -0.43 -31.60 -36.86
N ARG A 302 -0.43 -32.90 -37.20
CA ARG A 302 0.81 -33.67 -37.42
C ARG A 302 1.70 -33.06 -38.50
N ASP A 303 1.09 -32.47 -39.53
CA ASP A 303 1.76 -32.01 -40.75
C ASP A 303 1.53 -30.52 -41.09
N GLN A 304 0.73 -29.79 -40.32
CA GLN A 304 0.44 -28.37 -40.58
C GLN A 304 0.36 -27.54 -39.29
N GLU A 305 0.89 -26.32 -39.36
CA GLU A 305 0.76 -25.31 -38.32
C GLU A 305 0.15 -24.04 -38.92
N ILE A 306 -0.96 -23.58 -38.33
CA ILE A 306 -1.58 -22.29 -38.68
C ILE A 306 -1.45 -21.38 -37.46
N GLN A 307 -0.76 -20.26 -37.65
CA GLN A 307 -0.55 -19.23 -36.63
C GLN A 307 -1.39 -18.01 -37.00
N LEU A 308 -2.47 -17.79 -36.27
CA LEU A 308 -3.32 -16.61 -36.43
C LEU A 308 -2.75 -15.51 -35.54
N LEU A 309 -2.11 -14.50 -36.16
CA LEU A 309 -1.60 -13.25 -35.57
C LEU A 309 -1.14 -13.36 -34.11
N SER A 310 0.12 -13.77 -33.95
CA SER A 310 0.80 -13.74 -32.67
C SER A 310 1.31 -12.31 -32.41
N PRO A 311 1.03 -11.68 -31.25
CA PRO A 311 1.68 -10.42 -30.88
C PRO A 311 3.19 -10.57 -30.62
N LYS A 312 3.78 -11.73 -30.93
CA LYS A 312 5.18 -12.10 -30.68
C LYS A 312 6.20 -11.54 -31.69
N SER A 313 5.90 -10.45 -32.38
CA SER A 313 6.84 -9.83 -33.32
C SER A 313 7.62 -8.69 -32.69
N ALA A 314 8.30 -8.94 -31.56
CA ALA A 314 9.54 -8.26 -31.13
C ALA A 314 9.85 -8.62 -29.67
N GLY A 315 10.70 -9.64 -29.44
CA GLY A 315 11.65 -9.81 -28.32
C GLY A 315 11.36 -9.32 -26.88
N GLY A 316 10.13 -9.00 -26.51
CA GLY A 316 9.79 -8.37 -25.23
C GLY A 316 8.53 -8.96 -24.64
N ILE A 317 8.35 -8.72 -23.34
CA ILE A 317 7.18 -9.07 -22.52
C ILE A 317 6.00 -8.16 -22.91
N VAL A 318 5.72 -8.01 -24.21
CA VAL A 318 4.72 -7.07 -24.73
C VAL A 318 3.45 -7.87 -25.01
N GLY A 319 2.36 -7.58 -24.27
CA GLY A 319 1.05 -8.22 -24.44
C GLY A 319 0.87 -9.57 -23.71
N GLN A 320 1.78 -9.96 -22.82
CA GLN A 320 1.73 -11.26 -22.14
C GLN A 320 0.75 -11.32 -20.95
N PHE A 321 0.47 -10.19 -20.30
CA PHE A 321 -0.33 -10.19 -19.07
C PHE A 321 -1.78 -9.77 -19.31
N THR A 322 -1.95 -8.64 -20.02
CA THR A 322 -3.27 -8.04 -20.25
C THR A 322 -3.63 -7.93 -21.72
N GLY A 323 -2.64 -8.07 -22.61
CA GLY A 323 -2.79 -7.79 -24.04
C GLY A 323 -2.75 -6.30 -24.39
N ASP A 324 -2.60 -5.41 -23.39
CA ASP A 324 -2.34 -3.99 -23.58
C ASP A 324 -0.83 -3.74 -23.38
N PRO A 325 -0.10 -3.28 -24.41
CA PRO A 325 1.34 -3.06 -24.31
C PRO A 325 1.72 -1.98 -23.29
N LEU A 326 0.86 -0.98 -23.05
CA LEU A 326 1.15 0.09 -22.08
C LEU A 326 1.10 -0.45 -20.65
N ILE A 327 0.04 -1.19 -20.32
CA ILE A 327 -0.10 -1.83 -19.01
C ILE A 327 1.02 -2.84 -18.80
N ASP A 328 1.32 -3.67 -19.81
CA ASP A 328 2.30 -4.73 -19.67
C ASP A 328 3.73 -4.19 -19.53
N ASN A 329 4.08 -3.09 -20.22
CA ASN A 329 5.38 -2.44 -20.07
C ASN A 329 5.59 -1.86 -18.67
N ILE A 330 4.57 -1.18 -18.13
CA ILE A 330 4.62 -0.62 -16.76
C ILE A 330 4.72 -1.78 -15.75
N VAL A 331 3.86 -2.79 -15.85
CA VAL A 331 3.88 -3.95 -14.93
C VAL A 331 5.22 -4.68 -14.98
N ALA A 332 5.85 -4.79 -16.16
CA ALA A 332 7.16 -5.42 -16.31
C ALA A 332 8.26 -4.62 -15.58
N GLN A 333 8.23 -3.29 -15.63
CA GLN A 333 9.18 -2.41 -14.93
C GLN A 333 9.09 -2.56 -13.41
N PHE A 334 7.86 -2.67 -12.88
CA PHE A 334 7.63 -2.77 -11.42
C PHE A 334 7.59 -4.22 -10.90
N SER A 335 7.86 -5.20 -11.74
CA SER A 335 7.89 -6.60 -11.33
C SER A 335 9.10 -6.89 -10.46
N ALA A 336 8.91 -7.63 -9.37
CA ALA A 336 10.03 -8.08 -8.56
C ALA A 336 11.03 -8.88 -9.40
N PRO A 337 12.34 -8.71 -9.18
CA PRO A 337 13.34 -9.51 -9.87
C PRO A 337 13.06 -10.99 -9.64
N ALA A 338 13.36 -11.80 -10.65
CA ALA A 338 13.17 -13.25 -10.59
C ALA A 338 14.18 -13.87 -9.62
N THR A 339 13.95 -13.70 -8.32
CA THR A 339 14.68 -14.41 -7.28
C THR A 339 14.23 -15.87 -7.33
N GLY A 340 15.18 -16.79 -7.47
CA GLY A 340 14.94 -18.22 -7.47
C GLY A 340 13.98 -18.62 -6.34
N ARG A 341 12.91 -19.29 -6.74
CA ARG A 341 11.88 -19.99 -5.95
C ARG A 341 12.26 -20.22 -4.47
N MET A 342 11.56 -19.56 -3.55
CA MET A 342 11.43 -20.03 -2.17
C MET A 342 10.48 -21.23 -2.15
N VAL A 343 10.95 -22.32 -1.57
CA VAL A 343 10.17 -23.49 -1.11
C VAL A 343 9.80 -23.26 0.34
#